data_AF-A0A4V1R228-F1
#
_entry.id   AF-A0A4V1R228-F1
#
_cell.length_a   1.000
_cell.length_b   1.000
_cell.length_c   1.000
_cell.angle_alpha   90.00
_cell.angle_beta   90.00
_cell.angle_gamma   90.00
#
_symmetry.space_group_name_H-M   'P 1'
#
loop_
_entity.id
_entity.type
_entity.pdbx_description
1 polymer ?
#
loop_
_entity_poly.entity_id
_entity_poly.type
_entity_poly.pdbx_seq_one_letter_code
_entity_poly.pdbx_strand_id
1 'polypeptide(L)'
;MPQTIRPTRPSTVNAAAVAARTRLTTALASLDTAKREYEIAVVTSSRAQQLLDTLEGQRARARADADDAAAVYITALRGGSQLAGLSDIDVVFRTGGDLLGGLGSLDRLTGLAEDIDVLAERAERTAARADELDDRAAAAQRTVDEAGLAAATRAVDAAEKAVEAARSSLAQAASTAAVEVSALIDLPLDSGQLSELGWTAPVVGRVTDGFGWRLDKPLANVNDFHAGTDIAAPCGTPIFAATGGTVVEARSFGTYGNWVLIDHGAGVSTGYAHILDGGTLVSVGDRVAAGQTIAVVGNTGASTGCHLHLELRLDGIAIDALPFFAARGVTLG
;
A
#
# COMPACT_ATOMS: atom_id res chain seq x y z
N MET A 1 -26.99 34.69 -37.92
CA MET A 1 -27.30 33.30 -37.52
C MET A 1 -26.27 32.87 -36.48
N PRO A 2 -26.65 32.42 -35.28
CA PRO A 2 -25.67 32.00 -34.27
C PRO A 2 -25.17 30.60 -34.63
N GLN A 3 -23.85 30.47 -34.82
CA GLN A 3 -23.22 29.16 -35.01
C GLN A 3 -23.20 28.43 -33.67
N THR A 4 -23.94 27.33 -33.61
CA THR A 4 -23.89 26.35 -32.51
C THR A 4 -22.51 25.68 -32.50
N ILE A 5 -21.69 26.01 -31.50
CA ILE A 5 -20.43 25.33 -31.19
C ILE A 5 -20.76 23.90 -30.76
N ARG A 6 -20.33 22.91 -31.55
CA ARG A 6 -20.40 21.49 -31.16
C ARG A 6 -19.31 21.20 -30.12
N PRO A 7 -19.60 20.42 -29.05
CA PRO A 7 -18.59 20.04 -28.07
C PRO A 7 -17.54 19.12 -28.72
N THR A 8 -16.26 19.46 -28.56
CA THR A 8 -15.12 18.68 -29.02
C THR A 8 -14.94 17.44 -28.13
N ARG A 9 -14.88 16.25 -28.74
CA ARG A 9 -14.54 15.01 -28.01
C ARG A 9 -13.06 15.09 -27.57
N PRO A 10 -12.72 14.66 -26.33
CA PRO A 10 -11.33 14.54 -25.91
C PRO A 10 -10.56 13.59 -26.84
N SER A 11 -9.32 13.93 -27.18
CA SER A 11 -8.44 13.08 -27.99
C SER A 11 -8.19 11.74 -27.27
N THR A 12 -8.04 10.67 -28.04
CA THR A 12 -7.82 9.29 -27.55
C THR A 12 -6.61 9.17 -26.62
N VAL A 13 -5.56 9.97 -26.86
CA VAL A 13 -4.35 10.03 -26.02
C VAL A 13 -4.62 10.60 -24.64
N ASN A 14 -5.46 11.64 -24.53
CA ASN A 14 -5.80 12.25 -23.25
C ASN A 14 -6.65 11.30 -22.39
N ALA A 15 -7.55 10.55 -23.04
CA ALA A 15 -8.30 9.49 -22.37
C ALA A 15 -7.38 8.34 -21.88
N ALA A 16 -6.36 7.98 -22.65
CA ALA A 16 -5.39 6.94 -22.28
C ALA A 16 -4.52 7.34 -21.09
N ALA A 17 -4.04 8.59 -21.04
CA ALA A 17 -3.25 9.11 -19.93
C ALA A 17 -4.05 9.22 -18.62
N VAL A 18 -5.29 9.71 -18.69
CA VAL A 18 -6.20 9.76 -17.53
C VAL A 18 -6.49 8.33 -17.03
N ALA A 19 -6.81 7.40 -17.94
CA ALA A 19 -7.05 6.01 -17.56
C ALA A 19 -5.80 5.32 -16.96
N ALA A 20 -4.60 5.66 -17.42
CA ALA A 20 -3.35 5.14 -16.85
C ALA A 20 -3.10 5.71 -15.45
N ARG A 21 -3.38 6.99 -15.21
CA ARG A 21 -3.25 7.62 -13.90
C ARG A 21 -4.25 7.07 -12.89
N THR A 22 -5.51 6.91 -13.29
CA THR A 22 -6.54 6.25 -12.45
C THR A 22 -6.10 4.85 -12.06
N ARG A 23 -5.58 4.06 -13.01
CA ARG A 23 -5.03 2.72 -12.73
C ARG A 23 -3.90 2.75 -11.71
N LEU A 24 -2.98 3.71 -11.80
CA LEU A 24 -1.88 3.86 -10.83
C LEU A 24 -2.41 4.21 -9.43
N THR A 25 -3.35 5.16 -9.32
CA THR A 25 -3.95 5.54 -8.04
C THR A 25 -4.67 4.36 -7.40
N THR A 26 -5.48 3.61 -8.17
CA THR A 26 -6.15 2.41 -7.70
C THR A 26 -5.15 1.33 -7.27
N ALA A 27 -4.09 1.09 -8.06
CA ALA A 27 -3.07 0.09 -7.72
C ALA A 27 -2.31 0.44 -6.44
N LEU A 28 -1.99 1.72 -6.21
CA LEU A 28 -1.35 2.19 -4.97
C LEU A 28 -2.27 2.02 -3.75
N ALA A 29 -3.56 2.32 -3.89
CA ALA A 29 -4.54 2.10 -2.83
C ALA A 29 -4.70 0.60 -2.49
N SER A 30 -4.72 -0.27 -3.52
CA SER A 30 -4.75 -1.72 -3.32
C SER A 30 -3.47 -2.23 -2.64
N LEU A 31 -2.30 -1.68 -2.98
CA LEU A 31 -1.04 -2.04 -2.34
C LEU A 31 -1.02 -1.66 -0.86
N ASP A 32 -1.51 -0.47 -0.50
CA ASP A 32 -1.61 -0.05 0.90
C ASP A 32 -2.53 -0.97 1.70
N THR A 33 -3.69 -1.34 1.12
CA THR A 33 -4.63 -2.28 1.75
C THR A 33 -3.99 -3.66 1.94
N ALA A 34 -3.35 -4.20 0.89
CA ALA A 34 -2.68 -5.50 0.95
C ALA A 34 -1.54 -5.52 1.99
N LYS A 35 -0.79 -4.43 2.16
CA LYS A 35 0.26 -4.32 3.17
C LYS A 35 -0.29 -4.34 4.59
N ARG A 36 -1.38 -3.63 4.86
CA ARG A 36 -2.05 -3.66 6.18
C ARG A 36 -2.59 -5.06 6.50
N GLU A 37 -3.21 -5.73 5.54
CA GLU A 37 -3.69 -7.10 5.70
C GLU A 37 -2.53 -8.07 5.95
N TYR A 38 -1.40 -7.90 5.25
CA TYR A 38 -0.19 -8.68 5.48
C TYR A 38 0.37 -8.48 6.90
N GLU A 39 0.46 -7.25 7.40
CA GLU A 39 0.92 -6.97 8.76
C GLU A 39 0.02 -7.67 9.81
N ILE A 40 -1.30 -7.60 9.63
CA ILE A 40 -2.26 -8.30 10.49
C ILE A 40 -2.05 -9.82 10.41
N ALA A 41 -1.86 -10.36 9.21
CA ALA A 41 -1.65 -11.79 8.98
C ALA A 41 -0.34 -12.29 9.59
N VAL A 42 0.74 -11.51 9.54
CA VAL A 42 2.03 -11.81 10.18
C VAL A 42 1.87 -11.91 11.69
N VAL A 43 1.26 -10.90 12.32
CA VAL A 43 1.07 -10.89 13.78
C VAL A 43 0.17 -12.06 14.22
N THR A 44 -0.92 -12.30 13.49
CA THR A 44 -1.86 -13.38 13.79
C THR A 44 -1.22 -14.76 13.63
N SER A 45 -0.51 -14.98 12.52
CA SER A 45 0.18 -16.25 12.24
C SER A 45 1.28 -16.51 13.25
N SER A 46 2.09 -15.50 13.60
CA SER A 46 3.16 -15.64 14.59
C SER A 46 2.61 -16.03 15.97
N ARG A 47 1.53 -15.38 16.41
CA ARG A 47 0.88 -15.70 17.69
C ARG A 47 0.24 -17.09 17.67
N ALA A 48 -0.40 -17.46 16.57
CA ALA A 48 -1.01 -18.78 16.41
C ALA A 48 0.05 -19.90 16.41
N GLN A 49 1.19 -19.68 15.75
CA GLN A 49 2.31 -20.62 15.74
C GLN A 49 2.91 -20.82 17.13
N GLN A 50 3.14 -19.74 17.89
CA GLN A 50 3.64 -19.85 19.27
C GLN A 50 2.69 -20.66 20.18
N LEU A 51 1.39 -20.49 20.00
CA LEU A 51 0.38 -21.27 20.71
C LEU A 51 0.43 -22.75 20.29
N LEU A 52 0.53 -23.02 18.99
CA LEU A 52 0.64 -24.38 18.46
C LEU A 52 1.88 -25.09 19.01
N ASP A 53 3.06 -24.47 18.95
CA ASP A 53 4.31 -25.04 19.46
C ASP A 53 4.19 -25.37 20.96
N THR A 54 3.54 -24.48 21.72
CA THR A 54 3.27 -24.71 23.15
C THR A 54 2.33 -25.91 23.36
N LEU A 55 1.27 -26.02 22.57
CA LEU A 55 0.30 -27.11 22.65
C LEU A 55 0.89 -28.44 22.20
N GLU A 56 1.73 -28.46 21.16
CA GLU A 56 2.43 -29.67 20.71
C GLU A 56 3.38 -30.20 21.79
N GLY A 57 4.10 -29.31 22.48
CA GLY A 57 4.93 -29.68 23.62
C GLY A 57 4.12 -30.27 24.78
N GLN A 58 2.94 -29.69 25.09
CA GLN A 58 2.03 -30.22 26.11
C GLN A 58 1.43 -31.57 25.71
N ARG A 59 1.01 -31.69 24.45
CA ARG A 59 0.43 -32.90 23.86
C ARG A 59 1.41 -34.06 23.89
N ALA A 60 2.67 -33.83 23.52
CA ALA A 60 3.71 -34.85 23.55
C ALA A 60 3.94 -35.38 24.97
N ARG A 61 3.99 -34.49 25.97
CA ARG A 61 4.11 -34.88 27.38
C ARG A 61 2.88 -35.64 27.86
N ALA A 62 1.67 -35.15 27.57
CA ALA A 62 0.43 -35.79 27.99
C ALA A 62 0.26 -37.20 27.38
N ARG A 63 0.68 -37.41 26.12
CA ARG A 63 0.68 -38.74 25.50
C ARG A 63 1.68 -39.68 26.16
N ALA A 64 2.89 -39.21 26.47
CA ALA A 64 3.86 -40.02 27.22
C ALA A 64 3.32 -40.39 28.62
N ASP A 65 2.71 -39.44 29.33
CA ASP A 65 2.08 -39.68 30.63
C ASP A 65 0.90 -40.69 30.53
N ALA A 66 0.15 -40.65 29.43
CA ALA A 66 -0.94 -41.58 29.15
C ALA A 66 -0.42 -43.00 28.86
N ASP A 67 0.60 -43.12 28.01
CA ASP A 67 1.25 -44.40 27.68
C ASP A 67 1.89 -45.04 28.92
N ASP A 68 2.58 -44.25 29.74
CA ASP A 68 3.17 -44.71 31.00
C ASP A 68 2.10 -45.17 31.99
N ALA A 69 1.01 -44.40 32.17
CA ALA A 69 -0.09 -44.76 33.05
C ALA A 69 -0.81 -46.04 32.57
N ALA A 70 -1.02 -46.18 31.26
CA ALA A 70 -1.62 -47.37 30.67
C ALA A 70 -0.72 -48.60 30.84
N ALA A 71 0.59 -48.46 30.64
CA ALA A 71 1.54 -49.56 30.84
C ALA A 71 1.58 -50.03 32.30
N VAL A 72 1.56 -49.09 33.26
CA VAL A 72 1.48 -49.40 34.70
C VAL A 72 0.17 -50.12 35.02
N TYR A 73 -0.97 -49.62 34.53
CA TYR A 73 -2.28 -50.23 34.74
C TYR A 73 -2.36 -51.65 34.15
N ILE A 74 -1.94 -51.85 32.90
CA ILE A 74 -1.92 -53.18 32.25
C ILE A 74 -1.01 -54.16 33.01
N THR A 75 0.13 -53.68 33.51
CA THR A 75 1.05 -54.51 34.31
C THR A 75 0.39 -54.93 35.63
N ALA A 76 -0.32 -54.01 36.31
CA ALA A 76 -1.06 -54.31 37.53
C ALA A 76 -2.20 -55.32 37.30
N LEU A 77 -2.96 -55.17 36.21
CA LEU A 77 -4.01 -56.12 35.82
C LEU A 77 -3.47 -57.54 35.60
N ARG A 78 -2.30 -57.69 34.96
CA ARG A 78 -1.67 -59.00 34.73
C ARG A 78 -1.17 -59.62 36.03
N GLY A 79 -0.59 -58.82 36.93
CA GLY A 79 -0.16 -59.26 38.26
C GLY A 79 -1.33 -59.69 39.14
N GLY A 80 -2.43 -58.92 39.13
CA GLY A 80 -3.68 -59.27 39.82
C GLY A 80 -4.36 -60.50 39.24
N SER A 81 -4.35 -60.67 37.91
CA SER A 81 -4.88 -61.86 37.22
C SER A 81 -4.11 -63.15 37.57
N GLN A 82 -2.79 -63.08 37.70
CA GLN A 82 -1.99 -64.23 38.15
C GLN A 82 -2.31 -64.66 39.58
N LEU A 83 -2.74 -63.71 40.43
CA LEU A 83 -3.20 -63.97 41.78
C LEU A 83 -4.65 -64.48 41.81
N ALA A 84 -5.53 -63.97 40.95
CA ALA A 84 -6.93 -64.41 40.81
C ALA A 84 -7.09 -65.78 40.12
N GLY A 85 -6.09 -66.23 39.36
CA GLY A 85 -6.03 -67.59 38.81
C GLY A 85 -5.83 -68.68 39.87
N LEU A 86 -5.49 -68.31 41.11
CA LEU A 86 -5.63 -69.16 42.28
C LEU A 86 -7.09 -69.06 42.73
N SER A 87 -7.92 -70.04 42.36
CA SER A 87 -9.34 -70.07 42.74
C SER A 87 -9.52 -69.79 44.24
N ASP A 88 -10.45 -68.91 44.61
CA ASP A 88 -10.76 -68.46 45.99
C ASP A 88 -10.93 -69.60 47.01
N ILE A 89 -11.25 -70.81 46.54
CA ILE A 89 -11.39 -72.01 47.36
C ILE A 89 -10.05 -72.64 47.76
N ASP A 90 -8.97 -72.46 46.99
CA ASP A 90 -7.66 -73.10 47.28
C ASP A 90 -6.83 -72.31 48.29
N VAL A 91 -6.98 -70.98 48.33
CA VAL A 91 -6.27 -70.10 49.28
C VAL A 91 -6.85 -70.24 50.70
N VAL A 92 -8.17 -70.39 50.82
CA VAL A 92 -8.85 -70.56 52.13
C VAL A 92 -8.68 -71.98 52.68
N PHE A 93 -8.59 -73.02 51.83
CA PHE A 93 -8.46 -74.42 52.28
C PHE A 93 -7.01 -74.96 52.36
N ARG A 94 -6.00 -74.33 51.75
CA ARG A 94 -4.58 -74.75 51.93
C ARG A 94 -3.94 -74.28 53.22
N THR A 95 -4.40 -73.17 53.81
CA THR A 95 -3.99 -72.76 55.15
C THR A 95 -4.87 -73.49 56.16
N GLY A 96 -4.50 -74.71 56.52
CA GLY A 96 -5.23 -75.51 57.50
C GLY A 96 -5.57 -74.71 58.78
N GLY A 97 -6.85 -74.31 58.91
CA GLY A 97 -7.44 -73.76 60.14
C GLY A 97 -7.08 -72.33 60.55
N ASP A 98 -6.24 -71.59 59.80
CA ASP A 98 -5.82 -70.24 60.20
C ASP A 98 -6.69 -69.13 59.57
N LEU A 99 -7.79 -68.82 60.25
CA LEU A 99 -8.74 -67.77 59.86
C LEU A 99 -8.11 -66.37 59.78
N LEU A 100 -7.04 -66.10 60.55
CA LEU A 100 -6.35 -64.81 60.52
C LEU A 100 -5.50 -64.66 59.25
N GLY A 101 -4.89 -65.75 58.78
CA GLY A 101 -4.21 -65.79 57.49
C GLY A 101 -5.15 -65.56 56.30
N GLY A 102 -6.36 -66.11 56.35
CA GLY A 102 -7.41 -65.87 55.35
C GLY A 102 -7.87 -64.41 55.28
N LEU A 103 -8.09 -63.77 56.44
CA LEU A 103 -8.45 -62.35 56.52
C LEU A 103 -7.34 -61.42 56.00
N GLY A 104 -6.08 -61.70 56.33
CA GLY A 104 -4.95 -60.94 55.78
C GLY A 104 -4.71 -61.15 54.28
N SER A 105 -5.23 -62.24 53.72
CA SER A 105 -5.21 -62.51 52.28
C SER A 105 -6.32 -61.74 51.56
N LEU A 106 -7.51 -61.68 52.15
CA LEU A 106 -8.61 -60.83 51.68
C LEU A 106 -8.26 -59.35 51.76
N ASP A 107 -7.68 -58.87 52.87
CA ASP A 107 -7.25 -57.47 53.04
C ASP A 107 -6.23 -57.05 51.95
N ARG A 108 -5.27 -57.93 51.64
CA ARG A 108 -4.32 -57.73 50.52
C ARG A 108 -4.99 -57.73 49.14
N LEU A 109 -5.97 -58.59 48.91
CA LEU A 109 -6.73 -58.61 47.66
C LEU A 109 -7.61 -57.36 47.51
N THR A 110 -8.21 -56.90 48.61
CA THR A 110 -9.05 -55.69 48.65
C THR A 110 -8.19 -54.44 48.41
N GLY A 111 -7.04 -54.33 49.08
CA GLY A 111 -6.08 -53.25 48.83
C GLY A 111 -5.50 -53.26 47.41
N LEU A 112 -5.24 -54.44 46.83
CA LEU A 112 -4.81 -54.56 45.43
C LEU A 112 -5.91 -54.14 44.45
N ALA A 113 -7.18 -54.44 44.75
CA ALA A 113 -8.32 -54.00 43.95
C ALA A 113 -8.50 -52.47 44.01
N GLU A 114 -8.42 -51.86 45.20
CA GLU A 114 -8.43 -50.40 45.37
C GLU A 114 -7.28 -49.72 44.59
N ASP A 115 -6.08 -50.30 44.62
CA ASP A 115 -4.92 -49.81 43.85
C ASP A 115 -5.15 -49.90 42.33
N ILE A 116 -5.80 -50.97 41.84
CA ILE A 116 -6.12 -51.14 40.41
C ILE A 116 -7.15 -50.09 39.95
N ASP A 117 -8.16 -49.80 40.74
CA ASP A 117 -9.18 -48.79 40.41
C ASP A 117 -8.56 -47.38 40.35
N VAL A 118 -7.67 -47.05 41.28
CA VAL A 118 -6.91 -45.78 41.26
C VAL A 118 -6.02 -45.68 40.03
N LEU A 119 -5.36 -46.78 39.63
CA LEU A 119 -4.56 -46.82 38.41
C LEU A 119 -5.40 -46.71 37.14
N ALA A 120 -6.59 -47.32 37.10
CA ALA A 120 -7.55 -47.17 36.01
C ALA A 120 -7.98 -45.71 35.86
N GLU A 121 -8.42 -45.06 36.94
CA GLU A 121 -8.84 -43.66 36.93
C GLU A 121 -7.69 -42.73 36.51
N ARG A 122 -6.46 -43.03 36.94
CA ARG A 122 -5.27 -42.27 36.49
C ARG A 122 -5.04 -42.42 34.99
N ALA A 123 -5.09 -43.65 34.46
CA ALA A 123 -4.91 -43.91 33.03
C ALA A 123 -6.01 -43.24 32.18
N GLU A 124 -7.26 -43.27 32.64
CA GLU A 124 -8.37 -42.56 31.98
C GLU A 124 -8.19 -41.04 32.00
N ARG A 125 -7.78 -40.45 33.13
CA ARG A 125 -7.54 -39.00 33.22
C ARG A 125 -6.39 -38.54 32.34
N THR A 126 -5.28 -39.27 32.28
CA THR A 126 -4.14 -38.90 31.44
C THR A 126 -4.48 -39.07 29.95
N ALA A 127 -5.22 -40.12 29.58
CA ALA A 127 -5.74 -40.31 28.23
C ALA A 127 -6.69 -39.16 27.82
N ALA A 128 -7.68 -38.83 28.66
CA ALA A 128 -8.61 -37.73 28.38
C ALA A 128 -7.90 -36.38 28.24
N ARG A 129 -6.84 -36.14 29.04
CA ARG A 129 -6.02 -34.93 28.93
C ARG A 129 -5.22 -34.89 27.63
N ALA A 130 -4.71 -36.04 27.16
CA ALA A 130 -4.02 -36.15 25.88
C ALA A 130 -4.98 -35.83 24.71
N ASP A 131 -6.19 -36.38 24.74
CA ASP A 131 -7.24 -36.12 23.73
C ASP A 131 -7.65 -34.64 23.69
N GLU A 132 -7.87 -34.00 24.85
CA GLU A 132 -8.19 -32.56 24.91
C GLU A 132 -7.08 -31.70 24.28
N LEU A 133 -5.81 -32.06 24.51
CA LEU A 133 -4.67 -31.34 23.94
C LEU A 133 -4.52 -31.60 22.44
N ASP A 134 -4.87 -32.79 21.96
CA ASP A 134 -4.95 -33.09 20.53
C ASP A 134 -5.99 -32.20 19.85
N ASP A 135 -7.19 -32.09 20.41
CA ASP A 135 -8.25 -31.22 19.87
C ASP A 135 -7.84 -29.75 19.85
N ARG A 136 -7.19 -29.28 20.93
CA ARG A 136 -6.70 -27.90 21.04
C ARG A 136 -5.56 -27.61 20.06
N ALA A 137 -4.62 -28.54 19.89
CA ALA A 137 -3.55 -28.40 18.91
C ALA A 137 -4.11 -28.36 17.48
N ALA A 138 -5.09 -29.23 17.17
CA ALA A 138 -5.78 -29.21 15.88
C ALA A 138 -6.54 -27.89 15.64
N ALA A 139 -7.17 -27.31 16.68
CA ALA A 139 -7.80 -25.99 16.58
C ALA A 139 -6.78 -24.86 16.36
N ALA A 140 -5.64 -24.89 17.07
CA ALA A 140 -4.57 -23.92 16.88
C ALA A 140 -3.97 -24.00 15.47
N GLN A 141 -3.78 -25.20 14.93
CA GLN A 141 -3.33 -25.40 13.55
C GLN A 141 -4.31 -24.78 12.55
N ARG A 142 -5.62 -24.98 12.72
CA ARG A 142 -6.63 -24.32 11.87
C ARG A 142 -6.51 -22.79 11.91
N THR A 143 -6.27 -22.21 13.08
CA THR A 143 -6.03 -20.76 13.20
C THR A 143 -4.76 -20.31 12.47
N VAL A 144 -3.69 -21.10 12.46
CA VAL A 144 -2.47 -20.83 11.67
C VAL A 144 -2.79 -20.81 10.17
N ASP A 145 -3.54 -21.81 9.71
CA ASP A 145 -3.93 -21.93 8.31
C ASP A 145 -4.87 -20.79 7.87
N GLU A 146 -5.82 -20.42 8.74
CA GLU A 146 -6.79 -19.34 8.54
C GLU A 146 -6.19 -17.93 8.66
N ALA A 147 -5.07 -17.76 9.38
CA ALA A 147 -4.36 -16.48 9.48
C ALA A 147 -3.95 -15.93 8.10
N GLY A 148 -3.95 -16.79 7.07
CA GLY A 148 -3.97 -16.34 5.68
C GLY A 148 -2.67 -15.68 5.23
N LEU A 149 -1.57 -15.85 5.96
CA LEU A 149 -0.29 -15.20 5.67
C LEU A 149 0.17 -15.46 4.23
N ALA A 150 0.10 -16.70 3.77
CA ALA A 150 0.45 -17.04 2.39
C ALA A 150 -0.47 -16.35 1.35
N ALA A 151 -1.74 -16.15 1.67
CA ALA A 151 -2.67 -15.41 0.81
C ALA A 151 -2.36 -13.91 0.82
N ALA A 152 -2.08 -13.33 1.99
CA ALA A 152 -1.71 -11.92 2.15
C ALA A 152 -0.37 -11.60 1.45
N THR A 153 0.64 -12.48 1.55
CA THR A 153 1.89 -12.34 0.79
C THR A 153 1.63 -12.32 -0.71
N ARG A 154 0.84 -13.26 -1.23
CA ARG A 154 0.47 -13.28 -2.66
C ARG A 154 -0.29 -12.02 -3.07
N ALA A 155 -1.12 -11.46 -2.19
CA ALA A 155 -1.86 -10.23 -2.44
C ALA A 155 -0.93 -9.01 -2.54
N VAL A 156 0.08 -8.91 -1.66
CA VAL A 156 1.12 -7.87 -1.74
C VAL A 156 1.91 -8.00 -3.05
N ASP A 157 2.42 -9.19 -3.37
CA ASP A 157 3.17 -9.43 -4.62
C ASP A 157 2.34 -9.07 -5.87
N ALA A 158 1.06 -9.42 -5.87
CA ALA A 158 0.14 -9.09 -6.95
C ALA A 158 -0.10 -7.58 -7.06
N ALA A 159 -0.27 -6.90 -5.92
CA ALA A 159 -0.47 -5.45 -5.88
C ALA A 159 0.79 -4.68 -6.32
N GLU A 160 2.00 -5.13 -5.94
CA GLU A 160 3.26 -4.54 -6.40
C GLU A 160 3.43 -4.70 -7.92
N LYS A 161 3.14 -5.88 -8.47
CA LYS A 161 3.11 -6.10 -9.92
C LYS A 161 2.08 -5.21 -10.62
N ALA A 162 0.91 -4.99 -10.01
CA ALA A 162 -0.10 -4.11 -10.56
C ALA A 162 0.35 -2.63 -10.56
N VAL A 163 1.05 -2.18 -9.51
CA VAL A 163 1.66 -0.84 -9.48
C VAL A 163 2.71 -0.70 -10.57
N GLU A 164 3.58 -1.68 -10.75
CA GLU A 164 4.62 -1.65 -11.79
C GLU A 164 4.02 -1.64 -13.21
N ALA A 165 3.01 -2.46 -13.46
CA ALA A 165 2.27 -2.46 -14.72
C ALA A 165 1.54 -1.14 -14.96
N ALA A 166 0.98 -0.52 -13.93
CA ALA A 166 0.33 0.79 -14.02
C ALA A 166 1.32 1.93 -14.29
N ARG A 167 2.50 1.90 -13.65
CA ARG A 167 3.61 2.83 -13.93
C ARG A 167 4.10 2.69 -15.37
N SER A 168 4.31 1.46 -15.83
CA SER A 168 4.68 1.17 -17.21
C SER A 168 3.62 1.66 -18.20
N SER A 169 2.33 1.45 -17.91
CA SER A 169 1.22 1.97 -18.73
C SER A 169 1.20 3.49 -18.79
N LEU A 170 1.48 4.16 -17.66
CA LEU A 170 1.55 5.61 -17.61
C LEU A 170 2.75 6.15 -18.40
N ALA A 171 3.92 5.50 -18.27
CA ALA A 171 5.11 5.84 -19.05
C ALA A 171 4.90 5.61 -20.56
N GLN A 172 4.22 4.53 -20.95
CA GLN A 172 3.91 4.26 -22.36
C GLN A 172 2.85 5.22 -22.91
N ALA A 173 1.86 5.63 -22.10
CA ALA A 173 0.92 6.69 -22.48
C ALA A 173 1.66 8.02 -22.69
N ALA A 174 2.62 8.35 -21.83
CA ALA A 174 3.48 9.52 -21.96
C ALA A 174 4.40 9.42 -23.20
N SER A 175 4.98 8.25 -23.49
CA SER A 175 5.85 8.05 -24.66
C SER A 175 5.05 8.05 -25.97
N THR A 176 3.84 7.51 -25.99
CA THR A 176 2.97 7.54 -27.17
C THR A 176 2.54 8.97 -27.46
N ALA A 177 2.20 9.73 -26.42
CA ALA A 177 2.01 11.17 -26.54
C ALA A 177 3.29 11.85 -27.08
N ALA A 178 4.48 11.47 -26.59
CA ALA A 178 5.74 12.03 -27.07
C ALA A 178 6.10 11.66 -28.53
N VAL A 179 5.74 10.45 -29.01
CA VAL A 179 5.98 10.02 -30.41
C VAL A 179 5.00 10.69 -31.37
N GLU A 180 3.72 10.81 -31.00
CA GLU A 180 2.77 11.64 -31.76
C GLU A 180 3.22 13.10 -31.82
N VAL A 181 3.80 13.62 -30.73
CA VAL A 181 4.42 14.95 -30.69
C VAL A 181 5.70 15.01 -31.54
N SER A 182 6.56 14.00 -31.56
CA SER A 182 7.76 13.97 -32.43
C SER A 182 7.41 13.99 -33.91
N ALA A 183 6.31 13.35 -34.33
CA ALA A 183 5.80 13.47 -35.69
C ALA A 183 5.26 14.89 -36.01
N LEU A 184 4.96 15.70 -35.00
CA LEU A 184 4.56 17.10 -35.11
C LEU A 184 5.75 18.08 -34.98
N ILE A 185 6.90 17.64 -34.44
CA ILE A 185 8.12 18.45 -34.21
C ILE A 185 8.88 18.75 -35.53
N ASP A 186 8.66 17.99 -36.60
CA ASP A 186 9.23 18.28 -37.93
C ASP A 186 8.48 19.41 -38.67
N LEU A 187 7.50 20.07 -38.02
CA LEU A 187 6.85 21.27 -38.54
C LEU A 187 7.60 22.53 -38.08
N PRO A 188 7.76 23.56 -38.95
CA PRO A 188 8.56 24.74 -38.64
C PRO A 188 8.03 25.49 -37.40
N LEU A 189 8.95 25.86 -36.50
CA LEU A 189 8.69 26.72 -35.33
C LEU A 189 8.30 28.13 -35.79
N ASP A 190 7.01 28.46 -35.72
CA ASP A 190 6.51 29.84 -35.87
C ASP A 190 6.22 30.43 -34.49
N SER A 191 7.01 31.44 -34.09
CA SER A 191 7.08 32.05 -32.76
C SER A 191 5.92 33.01 -32.46
N GLY A 192 4.70 32.59 -32.75
CA GLY A 192 3.51 33.42 -32.52
C GLY A 192 2.18 32.78 -32.85
N GLN A 193 2.13 31.50 -33.20
CA GLN A 193 0.87 30.83 -33.49
C GLN A 193 0.34 30.15 -32.23
N LEU A 194 -0.91 30.48 -31.90
CA LEU A 194 -1.76 29.60 -31.12
C LEU A 194 -1.69 28.23 -31.76
N SER A 195 -1.45 27.20 -30.97
CA SER A 195 -1.65 25.85 -31.47
C SER A 195 -3.10 25.69 -31.93
N GLU A 196 -3.35 24.68 -32.76
CA GLU A 196 -4.71 24.31 -33.20
C GLU A 196 -5.68 24.08 -32.03
N LEU A 197 -5.16 23.88 -30.81
CA LEU A 197 -5.93 23.70 -29.59
C LEU A 197 -6.07 24.98 -28.75
N GLY A 198 -5.59 26.11 -29.24
CA GLY A 198 -5.68 27.42 -28.58
C GLY A 198 -4.69 27.60 -27.43
N TRP A 199 -3.53 26.94 -27.47
CA TRP A 199 -2.47 27.08 -26.46
C TRP A 199 -1.22 27.71 -27.06
N THR A 200 -0.42 28.38 -26.23
CA THR A 200 0.85 28.98 -26.65
C THR A 200 1.89 28.90 -25.54
N ALA A 201 3.17 29.06 -25.91
CA ALA A 201 4.27 29.08 -24.96
C ALA A 201 4.18 30.37 -24.10
N PRO A 202 4.14 30.26 -22.76
CA PRO A 202 4.08 31.42 -21.89
C PRO A 202 5.27 32.37 -21.99
N VAL A 203 6.42 31.86 -22.39
CA VAL A 203 7.65 32.64 -22.54
C VAL A 203 8.55 31.95 -23.57
N VAL A 204 9.33 32.75 -24.30
CA VAL A 204 10.42 32.24 -25.13
C VAL A 204 11.70 32.27 -24.29
N GLY A 205 12.26 31.10 -24.03
CA GLY A 205 13.42 30.91 -23.16
C GLY A 205 13.77 29.43 -23.08
N ARG A 206 14.80 29.06 -22.32
CA ARG A 206 15.28 27.67 -22.20
C ARG A 206 14.80 27.06 -20.88
N VAL A 207 14.28 25.84 -20.89
CA VAL A 207 13.99 25.09 -19.65
C VAL A 207 15.28 24.85 -18.88
N THR A 208 15.31 25.26 -17.61
CA THR A 208 16.48 25.13 -16.72
C THR A 208 16.23 24.20 -15.54
N ASP A 209 15.00 24.07 -15.08
CA ASP A 209 14.64 23.11 -14.03
C ASP A 209 13.24 22.52 -14.30
N GLY A 210 13.08 21.21 -14.07
CA GLY A 210 11.88 20.45 -14.41
C GLY A 210 10.98 20.21 -13.20
N PHE A 211 9.74 19.79 -13.46
CA PHE A 211 8.79 19.39 -12.42
C PHE A 211 9.23 18.09 -11.73
N GLY A 212 9.13 18.02 -10.39
CA GLY A 212 9.39 16.78 -9.64
C GLY A 212 10.33 16.92 -8.43
N TRP A 213 10.76 15.79 -7.89
CA TRP A 213 11.67 15.74 -6.72
C TRP A 213 13.09 16.16 -7.09
N ARG A 214 13.68 17.04 -6.29
CA ARG A 214 15.05 17.54 -6.42
C ARG A 214 15.90 17.00 -5.28
N LEU A 215 16.96 16.28 -5.61
CA LEU A 215 17.93 15.78 -4.63
C LEU A 215 18.76 16.92 -4.02
N ASP A 216 19.09 17.93 -4.83
CA ASP A 216 19.81 19.13 -4.42
C ASP A 216 18.93 20.36 -4.63
N LYS A 217 18.69 21.12 -3.54
CA LYS A 217 17.90 22.35 -3.62
C LYS A 217 18.75 23.51 -4.15
N PRO A 218 18.23 24.33 -5.08
CA PRO A 218 18.94 25.52 -5.55
C PRO A 218 19.06 26.61 -4.46
N LEU A 219 18.16 26.59 -3.46
CA LEU A 219 18.11 27.54 -2.35
C LEU A 219 17.71 26.84 -1.04
N ALA A 220 18.17 27.34 0.11
CA ALA A 220 17.91 26.69 1.40
C ALA A 220 16.42 26.70 1.82
N ASN A 221 15.63 27.64 1.30
CA ASN A 221 14.24 27.90 1.69
C ASN A 221 13.19 27.43 0.66
N VAL A 222 13.57 26.57 -0.31
CA VAL A 222 12.61 25.98 -1.26
C VAL A 222 12.25 24.55 -0.89
N ASN A 223 11.13 24.06 -1.43
CA ASN A 223 10.68 22.69 -1.23
C ASN A 223 11.55 21.69 -2.00
N ASP A 224 11.67 20.47 -1.47
CA ASP A 224 12.32 19.32 -2.14
C ASP A 224 11.57 18.91 -3.43
N PHE A 225 10.28 19.22 -3.50
CA PHE A 225 9.47 18.99 -4.70
C PHE A 225 9.27 20.29 -5.48
N HIS A 226 9.64 20.27 -6.76
CA HIS A 226 9.38 21.35 -7.71
C HIS A 226 8.00 21.21 -8.32
N ALA A 227 7.09 22.13 -7.98
CA ALA A 227 5.71 22.10 -8.45
C ALA A 227 5.48 22.73 -9.83
N GLY A 228 6.55 23.15 -10.52
CA GLY A 228 6.47 23.78 -11.84
C GLY A 228 7.66 23.44 -12.73
N THR A 229 7.78 24.15 -13.84
CA THR A 229 8.89 24.11 -14.79
C THR A 229 9.50 25.50 -14.89
N ASP A 230 10.80 25.60 -14.68
CA ASP A 230 11.52 26.87 -14.73
C ASP A 230 12.09 27.09 -16.14
N ILE A 231 11.72 28.21 -16.75
CA ILE A 231 12.10 28.60 -18.10
C ILE A 231 12.92 29.90 -18.00
N ALA A 232 14.24 29.79 -18.21
CA ALA A 232 15.14 30.92 -18.16
C ALA A 232 14.93 31.85 -19.36
N ALA A 233 14.66 33.11 -19.04
CA ALA A 233 14.51 34.20 -19.99
C ALA A 233 15.03 35.51 -19.34
N PRO A 234 15.51 36.48 -20.13
CA PRO A 234 15.93 37.77 -19.58
C PRO A 234 14.83 38.44 -18.74
N CYS A 235 15.21 39.14 -17.67
CA CYS A 235 14.26 39.99 -16.94
C CYS A 235 13.62 41.00 -17.90
N GLY A 236 12.32 41.23 -17.74
CA GLY A 236 11.52 42.07 -18.62
C GLY A 236 10.97 41.36 -19.86
N THR A 237 11.35 40.11 -20.13
CA THR A 237 10.72 39.33 -21.22
C THR A 237 9.22 39.19 -20.96
N PRO A 238 8.35 39.42 -21.97
CA PRO A 238 6.91 39.22 -21.82
C PRO A 238 6.53 37.81 -21.40
N ILE A 239 5.58 37.70 -20.45
CA ILE A 239 4.89 36.46 -20.09
C ILE A 239 3.49 36.51 -20.69
N PHE A 240 3.15 35.48 -21.45
CA PHE A 240 1.86 35.32 -22.11
C PHE A 240 0.97 34.32 -21.37
N ALA A 241 -0.34 34.55 -21.41
CA ALA A 241 -1.32 33.55 -20.97
C ALA A 241 -1.25 32.33 -21.88
N ALA A 242 -1.00 31.16 -21.29
CA ALA A 242 -0.87 29.89 -21.98
C ALA A 242 -2.11 29.56 -22.83
N THR A 243 -3.30 29.87 -22.33
CA THR A 243 -4.56 29.83 -23.07
C THR A 243 -5.56 30.85 -22.49
N GLY A 244 -6.74 30.96 -23.10
CA GLY A 244 -7.79 31.85 -22.62
C GLY A 244 -8.34 31.42 -21.26
N GLY A 245 -8.70 32.39 -20.41
CA GLY A 245 -9.14 32.08 -19.06
C GLY A 245 -9.53 33.32 -18.26
N THR A 246 -9.75 33.13 -16.96
CA THR A 246 -10.03 34.18 -15.99
C THR A 246 -8.92 34.21 -14.94
N VAL A 247 -8.37 35.39 -14.67
CA VAL A 247 -7.37 35.58 -13.62
C VAL A 247 -8.04 35.40 -12.26
N VAL A 248 -7.60 34.40 -11.51
CA VAL A 248 -8.16 34.08 -10.18
C VAL A 248 -7.24 34.52 -9.04
N GLU A 249 -5.94 34.68 -9.31
CA GLU A 249 -4.99 35.30 -8.39
C GLU A 249 -4.04 36.23 -9.15
N ALA A 250 -3.71 37.37 -8.52
CA ALA A 250 -2.68 38.31 -8.97
C ALA A 250 -2.13 39.04 -7.72
N ARG A 251 -1.06 38.53 -7.10
CA ARG A 251 -0.58 39.00 -5.79
C ARG A 251 0.86 38.58 -5.52
N SER A 252 1.45 39.13 -4.46
CA SER A 252 2.66 38.56 -3.86
C SER A 252 2.31 37.27 -3.09
N PHE A 253 3.10 36.22 -3.29
CA PHE A 253 2.83 34.86 -2.81
C PHE A 253 4.07 34.13 -2.27
N GLY A 254 4.68 34.69 -1.23
CA GLY A 254 5.77 34.02 -0.51
C GLY A 254 6.97 33.70 -1.40
N THR A 255 7.41 32.44 -1.43
CA THR A 255 8.57 32.00 -2.23
C THR A 255 8.35 32.13 -3.73
N TYR A 256 7.11 32.16 -4.21
CA TYR A 256 6.78 32.38 -5.63
C TYR A 256 7.03 33.84 -6.07
N GLY A 257 7.24 34.77 -5.12
CA GLY A 257 7.36 36.18 -5.45
C GLY A 257 6.03 36.75 -5.93
N ASN A 258 6.07 37.57 -6.98
CA ASN A 258 4.85 38.04 -7.63
C ASN A 258 4.27 36.94 -8.51
N TRP A 259 2.97 36.69 -8.36
CA TRP A 259 2.28 35.52 -8.86
C TRP A 259 0.98 35.88 -9.56
N VAL A 260 0.70 35.17 -10.66
CA VAL A 260 -0.59 35.17 -11.35
C VAL A 260 -1.06 33.72 -11.50
N LEU A 261 -2.34 33.46 -11.22
CA LEU A 261 -3.01 32.18 -11.50
C LEU A 261 -4.22 32.43 -12.40
N ILE A 262 -4.31 31.66 -13.48
CA ILE A 262 -5.39 31.77 -14.47
C ILE A 262 -6.15 30.46 -14.52
N ASP A 263 -7.46 30.52 -14.29
CA ASP A 263 -8.38 29.40 -14.49
C ASP A 263 -8.86 29.38 -15.94
N HIS A 264 -8.67 28.25 -16.60
CA HIS A 264 -9.05 28.02 -17.99
C HIS A 264 -10.36 27.20 -18.10
N GLY A 265 -10.95 26.81 -16.98
CA GLY A 265 -12.12 25.95 -16.91
C GLY A 265 -11.76 24.46 -16.97
N ALA A 266 -12.78 23.61 -16.76
CA ALA A 266 -12.64 22.14 -16.73
C ALA A 266 -11.53 21.64 -15.77
N GLY A 267 -11.29 22.37 -14.69
CA GLY A 267 -10.28 22.04 -13.68
C GLY A 267 -8.84 22.42 -14.06
N VAL A 268 -8.60 23.01 -15.24
CA VAL A 268 -7.25 23.35 -15.71
C VAL A 268 -6.91 24.79 -15.34
N SER A 269 -5.77 24.99 -14.68
CA SER A 269 -5.23 26.33 -14.42
C SER A 269 -3.71 26.39 -14.63
N THR A 270 -3.22 27.59 -14.94
CA THR A 270 -1.78 27.86 -15.09
C THR A 270 -1.33 28.98 -14.17
N GLY A 271 -0.19 28.75 -13.53
CA GLY A 271 0.41 29.66 -12.56
C GLY A 271 1.74 30.20 -13.06
N TYR A 272 1.98 31.48 -12.82
CA TYR A 272 3.14 32.22 -13.33
C TYR A 272 3.81 32.95 -12.18
N ALA A 273 5.05 32.58 -11.85
CA ALA A 273 5.79 33.11 -10.71
C ALA A 273 7.03 33.91 -11.09
N HIS A 274 7.67 34.46 -10.04
CA HIS A 274 8.89 35.27 -10.11
C HIS A 274 8.73 36.52 -10.97
N ILE A 275 7.50 37.02 -11.12
CA ILE A 275 7.17 38.20 -11.95
C ILE A 275 7.94 39.43 -11.42
N LEU A 276 8.42 40.28 -12.33
CA LEU A 276 9.14 41.50 -11.97
C LEU A 276 8.29 42.42 -11.07
N ASP A 277 8.92 43.18 -10.18
CA ASP A 277 8.21 44.22 -9.42
C ASP A 277 7.61 45.27 -10.37
N GLY A 278 6.31 45.54 -10.21
CA GLY A 278 5.54 46.36 -11.15
C GLY A 278 5.30 45.71 -12.52
N GLY A 279 5.64 44.42 -12.68
CA GLY A 279 5.55 43.68 -13.93
C GLY A 279 4.26 42.89 -14.15
N THR A 280 3.33 42.86 -13.20
CA THR A 280 2.00 42.24 -13.37
C THR A 280 1.08 43.18 -14.14
N LEU A 281 0.54 42.73 -15.28
CA LEU A 281 -0.24 43.57 -16.21
C LEU A 281 -1.74 43.27 -16.20
N VAL A 282 -2.19 42.35 -15.34
CA VAL A 282 -3.59 41.91 -15.21
C VAL A 282 -4.03 41.91 -13.75
N SER A 283 -5.34 41.95 -13.53
CA SER A 283 -5.97 41.94 -12.21
C SER A 283 -6.92 40.75 -12.04
N VAL A 284 -7.20 40.39 -10.79
CA VAL A 284 -8.19 39.33 -10.47
C VAL A 284 -9.55 39.68 -11.08
N GLY A 285 -10.15 38.72 -11.77
CA GLY A 285 -11.42 38.86 -12.49
C GLY A 285 -11.27 39.19 -13.98
N ASP A 286 -10.08 39.58 -14.43
CA ASP A 286 -9.83 39.84 -15.85
C ASP A 286 -9.97 38.56 -16.67
N ARG A 287 -10.63 38.68 -17.82
CA ARG A 287 -10.61 37.64 -18.86
C ARG A 287 -9.44 37.89 -19.79
N VAL A 288 -8.63 36.87 -20.00
CA VAL A 288 -7.49 36.93 -20.91
C VAL A 288 -7.68 36.01 -22.10
N ALA A 289 -7.13 36.40 -23.24
CA ALA A 289 -7.01 35.53 -24.41
C ALA A 289 -5.71 34.71 -24.36
N ALA A 290 -5.69 33.59 -25.07
CA ALA A 290 -4.45 32.85 -25.31
C ALA A 290 -3.43 33.76 -26.01
N GLY A 291 -2.19 33.77 -25.52
CA GLY A 291 -1.12 34.63 -26.05
C GLY A 291 -1.21 36.11 -25.64
N GLN A 292 -2.18 36.49 -24.82
CA GLN A 292 -2.22 37.83 -24.24
C GLN A 292 -1.07 37.99 -23.25
N THR A 293 -0.34 39.10 -23.34
CA THR A 293 0.67 39.43 -22.31
C THR A 293 -0.02 39.71 -20.98
N ILE A 294 0.40 39.00 -19.94
CA ILE A 294 -0.17 39.09 -18.59
C ILE A 294 0.82 39.61 -17.55
N ALA A 295 2.11 39.44 -17.81
CA ALA A 295 3.17 39.84 -16.90
C ALA A 295 4.51 39.97 -17.64
N VAL A 296 5.58 40.25 -16.91
CA VAL A 296 6.96 40.18 -17.41
C VAL A 296 7.85 39.38 -16.46
N VAL A 297 8.80 38.64 -17.04
CA VAL A 297 9.78 37.82 -16.32
C VAL A 297 10.58 38.69 -15.35
N GLY A 298 10.77 38.20 -14.13
CA GLY A 298 11.54 38.86 -13.11
C GLY A 298 12.39 37.88 -12.32
N ASN A 299 12.71 38.29 -11.09
CA ASN A 299 13.53 37.54 -10.15
C ASN A 299 13.02 37.73 -8.71
N THR A 300 11.71 37.89 -8.53
CA THR A 300 11.11 38.13 -7.20
C THR A 300 10.89 36.82 -6.45
N GLY A 301 10.82 36.86 -5.12
CA GLY A 301 10.68 35.65 -4.30
C GLY A 301 11.98 34.85 -4.18
N ALA A 302 11.87 33.53 -4.07
CA ALA A 302 13.00 32.62 -3.95
C ALA A 302 13.48 32.18 -5.34
N SER A 303 14.33 32.99 -5.96
CA SER A 303 14.86 32.76 -7.31
C SER A 303 16.36 33.03 -7.38
N THR A 304 17.10 32.25 -8.16
CA THR A 304 18.55 32.39 -8.36
C THR A 304 18.93 33.30 -9.52
N GLY A 305 17.98 33.62 -10.39
CA GLY A 305 18.17 34.49 -11.56
C GLY A 305 16.86 34.64 -12.36
N CYS A 306 16.85 35.51 -13.36
CA CYS A 306 15.63 35.79 -14.14
C CYS A 306 15.11 34.52 -14.85
N HIS A 307 13.89 34.11 -14.52
CA HIS A 307 13.19 33.00 -15.16
C HIS A 307 11.68 33.09 -14.90
N LEU A 308 10.90 32.36 -15.70
CA LEU A 308 9.51 32.06 -15.39
C LEU A 308 9.43 30.72 -14.68
N HIS A 309 8.87 30.68 -13.48
CA HIS A 309 8.37 29.44 -12.90
C HIS A 309 6.92 29.24 -13.36
N LEU A 310 6.72 28.25 -14.23
CA LEU A 310 5.41 27.91 -14.79
C LEU A 310 4.84 26.70 -14.05
N GLU A 311 3.69 26.87 -13.43
CA GLU A 311 2.91 25.75 -12.95
C GLU A 311 1.75 25.44 -13.89
N LEU A 312 1.50 24.14 -14.07
CA LEU A 312 0.26 23.64 -14.62
C LEU A 312 -0.47 22.87 -13.53
N ARG A 313 -1.76 23.15 -13.35
CA ARG A 313 -2.57 22.53 -12.32
C ARG A 313 -3.82 21.91 -12.91
N LEU A 314 -4.18 20.74 -12.41
CA LEU A 314 -5.43 20.05 -12.73
C LEU A 314 -6.17 19.79 -11.41
N ASP A 315 -7.39 20.30 -11.30
CA ASP A 315 -8.23 20.30 -10.10
C ASP A 315 -7.47 20.82 -8.87
N GLY A 316 -6.67 21.88 -9.08
CA GLY A 316 -5.86 22.51 -8.04
C GLY A 316 -4.56 21.78 -7.69
N ILE A 317 -4.27 20.61 -8.28
CA ILE A 317 -3.05 19.84 -8.05
C ILE A 317 -2.03 20.12 -9.16
N ALA A 318 -0.81 20.51 -8.79
CA ALA A 318 0.27 20.74 -9.75
C ALA A 318 0.70 19.43 -10.46
N ILE A 319 0.96 19.53 -11.77
CA ILE A 319 1.41 18.44 -12.64
C ILE A 319 2.52 18.93 -13.56
N ASP A 320 3.25 18.01 -14.17
CA ASP A 320 4.30 18.34 -15.13
C ASP A 320 3.72 19.06 -16.37
N ALA A 321 4.20 20.28 -16.61
CA ALA A 321 3.75 21.14 -17.71
C ALA A 321 4.27 20.67 -19.07
N LEU A 322 5.50 20.14 -19.14
CA LEU A 322 6.14 19.75 -20.40
C LEU A 322 5.28 18.79 -21.24
N PRO A 323 4.85 17.62 -20.73
CA PRO A 323 4.05 16.68 -21.52
C PRO A 323 2.66 17.25 -21.88
N PHE A 324 2.09 18.12 -21.05
CA PHE A 324 0.77 18.68 -21.29
C PHE A 324 0.76 19.74 -22.39
N PHE A 325 1.75 20.63 -22.40
CA PHE A 325 1.94 21.64 -23.44
C PHE A 325 2.34 20.99 -24.76
N ALA A 326 3.23 19.99 -24.71
CA ALA A 326 3.61 19.19 -25.87
C ALA A 326 2.40 18.54 -26.55
N ALA A 327 1.51 17.90 -25.78
CA ALA A 327 0.26 17.32 -26.29
C ALA A 327 -0.71 18.36 -26.90
N ARG A 328 -0.44 19.65 -26.70
CA ARG A 328 -1.17 20.78 -27.30
C ARG A 328 -0.39 21.48 -28.38
N GLY A 329 0.66 20.88 -28.92
CA GLY A 329 1.48 21.44 -29.99
C GLY A 329 2.30 22.66 -29.55
N VAL A 330 2.57 22.79 -28.24
CA VAL A 330 3.39 23.86 -27.70
C VAL A 330 4.65 23.27 -27.07
N THR A 331 5.80 23.71 -27.55
CA THR A 331 7.09 23.39 -26.91
C THR A 331 7.42 24.46 -25.88
N LEU A 332 7.76 24.03 -24.66
CA LEU A 332 8.31 24.90 -23.63
C LEU A 332 9.83 24.72 -23.63
N GLY A 333 10.60 25.80 -23.77
CA GLY A 333 12.06 25.73 -23.82
C GLY A 333 12.65 25.84 -25.22
#